data_AF-A8WXZ7-F1
#
_entry.id   AF-A8WXZ7-F1
#
_cell.length_a   1.000
_cell.length_b   1.000
_cell.length_c   1.000
_cell.angle_alpha   90.00
_cell.angle_beta   90.00
_cell.angle_gamma   90.00
#
_symmetry.space_group_name_H-M   'P 1'
#
loop_
_entity.id
_entity.type
_entity.pdbx_description
1 polymer ?
#
loop_
_entity_poly.entity_id
_entity_poly.type
_entity_poly.pdbx_seq_one_letter_code
_entity_poly.pdbx_strand_id
1 'polypeptide(L)'
;MSIVNTTECIICYNEYDTESRKPCIGTCGHSICEHCKHQMLSSKCPQCNREEAFAITTINYQVLELIKHFRSMQAGESSGSRSLLDDAKGLDEGVCSECTLRSRKLRLCVTCAVNAGVLKHDDNKKEFVLNVENNDIEAALQKAKKNAICGDCALDGVLHEGHKTMQLAVLKNSLEDRVPATVEDKMKNMEKNAQKVCDELQKGFNEAIGSLKNYFQQYTALPSNERKIHFNNVEASIEKINDTMSLTKDAVKRLEILNNEFHESADIVKTNSKAVTKAATMFATMDPVLVAGLV
;
A
#
# COMPACT_ATOMS: atom_id res chain seq x y z
N MET A 1 -0.09 13.57 17.67
CA MET A 1 0.95 13.25 18.67
C MET A 1 2.03 12.46 17.97
N SER A 2 3.29 12.92 18.03
CA SER A 2 4.41 12.25 17.38
C SER A 2 4.68 10.90 18.06
N ILE A 3 4.50 9.80 17.33
CA ILE A 3 4.96 8.48 17.76
C ILE A 3 6.47 8.59 17.97
N VAL A 4 6.93 8.59 19.22
CA VAL A 4 8.36 8.59 19.55
C VAL A 4 8.86 7.20 19.18
N ASN A 5 9.62 7.10 18.08
CA ASN A 5 10.10 5.82 17.58
C ASN A 5 11.21 5.30 18.51
N THR A 6 10.88 4.36 19.40
CA THR A 6 11.74 3.93 20.53
C THR A 6 12.87 2.98 20.14
N THR A 7 12.88 2.48 18.90
CA THR A 7 13.87 1.53 18.38
C THR A 7 14.95 2.17 17.50
N GLU A 8 14.92 3.49 17.35
CA GLU A 8 15.78 4.23 16.42
C GLU A 8 16.52 5.38 17.09
N CYS A 9 17.74 5.63 16.61
CA CYS A 9 18.53 6.75 17.07
C CYS A 9 17.92 8.08 16.59
N ILE A 10 17.67 9.01 17.49
CA ILE A 10 17.14 10.34 17.15
C ILE A 10 18.13 11.23 16.37
N ILE A 11 19.42 10.86 16.31
CA ILE A 11 20.46 11.60 15.59
C ILE A 11 20.53 11.09 14.14
N CYS A 12 20.75 9.79 13.95
CA CYS A 12 20.97 9.20 12.61
C CYS A 12 19.75 8.46 12.05
N TYR A 13 18.67 8.33 12.82
CA TYR A 13 17.41 7.66 12.44
C TYR A 13 17.57 6.20 11.98
N ASN A 14 18.70 5.60 12.33
CA ASN A 14 18.98 4.20 12.12
C ASN A 14 18.49 3.39 13.34
N GLU A 15 17.99 2.18 13.08
CA GLU A 15 17.66 1.22 14.13
C GLU A 15 18.88 0.91 14.99
N TYR A 16 18.66 0.76 16.29
CA TYR A 16 19.70 0.24 17.15
C TYR A 16 20.00 -1.23 16.82
N ASP A 17 21.22 -1.64 17.08
CA ASP A 17 21.62 -3.03 17.01
C ASP A 17 22.43 -3.44 18.24
N THR A 18 22.69 -4.75 18.34
CA THR A 18 23.35 -5.34 19.49
C THR A 18 24.87 -5.24 19.44
N GLU A 19 25.45 -4.71 18.35
CA GLU A 19 26.89 -4.79 18.08
C GLU A 19 27.56 -3.42 18.05
N SER A 20 27.21 -2.57 17.07
CA SER A 20 27.90 -1.32 16.74
C SER A 20 27.04 -0.06 16.94
N ARG A 21 25.72 -0.23 17.08
CA ARG A 21 24.73 0.84 17.26
C ARG A 21 23.86 0.59 18.49
N LYS A 22 24.47 0.17 19.59
CA LYS A 22 23.73 -0.03 20.85
C LYS A 22 23.08 1.28 21.28
N PRO A 23 21.85 1.28 21.79
CA PRO A 23 21.25 2.49 22.33
C PRO A 23 21.98 2.89 23.60
N CYS A 24 22.48 4.12 23.66
CA CYS A 24 23.01 4.78 24.83
C CYS A 24 21.91 5.69 25.40
N ILE A 25 21.56 5.51 26.68
CA ILE A 25 20.58 6.36 27.39
C ILE A 25 21.30 7.50 28.10
N GLY A 26 20.77 8.72 27.95
CA GLY A 26 21.24 9.86 28.71
C GLY A 26 20.51 10.00 30.04
N THR A 27 21.04 10.78 30.97
CA THR A 27 20.38 11.08 32.27
C THR A 27 19.04 11.81 32.12
N CYS A 28 18.70 12.25 30.91
CA CYS A 28 17.41 12.79 30.51
C CYS A 28 16.38 11.74 30.09
N GLY A 29 16.75 10.46 29.97
CA GLY A 29 15.89 9.37 29.51
C GLY A 29 15.85 9.16 27.98
N HIS A 30 16.34 10.10 27.17
CA HIS A 30 16.45 9.93 25.72
C HIS A 30 17.63 9.03 25.35
N SER A 31 17.48 8.31 24.24
CA SER A 31 18.51 7.38 23.76
C SER A 31 19.05 7.77 22.38
N ILE A 32 20.35 7.60 22.18
CA ILE A 32 21.07 7.78 20.90
C ILE A 32 21.91 6.53 20.63
N CYS A 33 22.37 6.24 19.41
CA CYS A 33 23.19 5.05 19.21
C CYS A 33 24.65 5.29 19.64
N GLU A 34 25.34 4.20 19.99
CA GLU A 34 26.74 4.16 20.41
C GLU A 34 27.66 4.85 19.40
N HIS A 35 27.42 4.64 18.11
CA HIS A 35 28.13 5.34 17.04
C HIS A 35 27.98 6.87 17.13
N CYS A 36 26.75 7.38 17.22
CA CYS A 36 26.52 8.81 17.34
C CYS A 36 27.05 9.38 18.66
N LYS A 37 26.99 8.61 19.75
CA LYS A 37 27.55 9.01 21.05
C LYS A 37 29.07 9.24 20.98
N HIS A 38 29.80 8.41 20.23
CA HIS A 38 31.25 8.56 20.06
C HIS A 38 31.65 9.75 19.19
N GLN A 39 30.75 10.22 18.32
CA GLN A 39 30.97 11.38 17.46
C GLN A 39 30.52 12.70 18.09
N MET A 40 29.84 12.66 19.23
CA MET A 40 29.38 13.86 19.92
C MET A 40 30.56 14.67 20.48
N LEU A 41 30.68 15.92 20.01
CA LEU A 41 31.60 16.92 20.56
C LEU A 41 31.09 17.54 21.88
N SER A 42 29.81 17.33 22.20
CA SER A 42 29.12 17.90 23.34
C SER A 42 28.37 16.81 24.11
N SER A 43 28.31 16.91 25.43
CA SER A 43 27.55 15.99 26.27
C SER A 43 26.04 16.33 26.36
N LYS A 44 25.58 17.39 25.68
CA LYS A 44 24.18 17.85 25.72
C LYS A 44 23.24 16.92 24.98
N CYS A 45 22.02 16.74 25.50
CA CYS A 45 21.01 15.94 24.80
C CYS A 45 20.52 16.65 23.53
N PRO A 46 20.54 16.01 22.35
CA PRO A 46 20.05 16.64 21.12
C PRO A 46 18.52 16.78 21.07
N GLN A 47 17.78 16.10 21.94
CA GLN A 47 16.32 16.16 21.98
C GLN A 47 15.78 17.21 22.95
N CYS A 48 16.32 17.28 24.16
CA CYS A 48 15.83 18.19 25.21
C CYS A 48 16.86 19.22 25.67
N ASN A 49 18.04 19.25 25.04
CA ASN A 49 19.14 20.18 25.32
C ASN A 49 19.65 20.18 26.78
N ARG A 50 19.34 19.14 27.56
CA ARG A 50 19.88 18.97 28.93
C ARG A 50 21.39 18.83 28.87
N GLU A 51 22.09 19.61 29.68
CA GLU A 51 23.55 19.55 29.82
C GLU A 51 24.01 18.27 30.50
N GLU A 52 25.21 17.79 30.13
CA GLU A 52 25.81 16.55 30.64
C GLU A 52 24.94 15.29 30.52
N ALA A 53 23.88 15.32 29.71
CA ALA A 53 22.95 14.21 29.55
C ALA A 53 23.65 12.95 29.04
N PHE A 54 24.64 13.10 28.17
CA PHE A 54 25.46 12.03 27.59
C PHE A 54 26.93 12.17 28.01
N ALA A 55 27.22 12.70 29.20
CA ALA A 55 28.60 12.75 29.72
C ALA A 55 29.18 11.34 29.94
N ILE A 56 28.34 10.42 30.39
CA ILE A 56 28.68 9.01 30.62
C ILE A 56 27.99 8.17 29.56
N THR A 57 28.71 7.21 28.99
CA THR A 57 28.13 6.24 28.06
C THR A 57 27.47 5.12 28.87
N THR A 58 26.14 5.11 28.92
CA THR A 58 25.36 4.04 29.55
C THR A 58 24.49 3.36 28.50
N ILE A 59 24.64 2.05 28.31
CA ILE A 59 23.84 1.29 27.35
C ILE A 59 22.44 1.05 27.90
N ASN A 60 21.42 1.33 27.08
CA ASN A 60 20.02 1.06 27.36
C ASN A 60 19.68 -0.39 27.03
N TYR A 61 19.96 -1.30 27.97
CA TYR A 61 19.67 -2.72 27.79
C TYR A 61 18.18 -3.03 27.65
N GLN A 62 17.29 -2.21 28.20
CA GLN A 62 15.83 -2.38 28.05
C GLN A 62 15.39 -2.22 26.59
N VAL A 63 15.91 -1.22 25.88
CA VAL A 63 15.64 -1.03 24.44
C VAL A 63 16.28 -2.16 23.61
N LEU A 64 17.47 -2.64 24.00
CA LEU A 64 18.10 -3.79 23.34
C LEU A 64 17.26 -5.07 23.49
N GLU A 65 16.72 -5.34 24.66
CA GLU A 65 15.83 -6.49 24.90
C GLU A 65 14.53 -6.36 24.12
N LEU A 66 13.95 -5.17 24.06
CA LEU A 66 12.76 -4.90 23.26
C LEU A 66 13.00 -5.19 21.77
N ILE A 67 14.15 -4.76 21.23
CA ILE A 67 14.54 -5.05 19.84
C ILE A 67 14.76 -6.54 19.61
N LYS A 68 15.38 -7.25 20.56
CA LYS A 68 15.54 -8.71 20.48
C LYS A 68 14.18 -9.42 20.47
N HIS A 69 13.24 -8.99 21.31
CA HIS A 69 11.89 -9.54 21.39
C HIS A 69 11.09 -9.34 20.10
N PHE A 70 11.16 -8.14 19.51
CA PHE A 70 10.53 -7.88 18.20
C PHE A 70 11.14 -8.73 17.09
N ARG A 71 12.46 -8.94 17.09
CA ARG A 71 13.14 -9.81 16.12
C ARG A 71 12.80 -11.29 16.33
N SER A 72 12.65 -11.76 17.57
CA SER A 72 12.27 -13.15 17.86
C SER A 72 10.81 -13.46 17.50
N MET A 73 9.89 -12.51 17.67
CA MET A 73 8.50 -12.67 17.20
C MET A 73 8.44 -12.83 15.67
N GLN A 74 9.28 -12.11 14.92
CA GLN A 74 9.40 -12.28 13.45
C GLN A 74 10.04 -13.61 13.04
N ALA A 75 10.90 -14.20 13.89
CA ALA A 75 11.55 -15.48 13.60
C ALA A 75 10.71 -16.71 13.97
N GLY A 76 9.77 -16.59 14.92
CA GLY A 76 8.95 -17.69 15.44
C GLY A 76 7.78 -18.14 14.55
N GLU A 77 7.43 -17.38 13.51
CA GLU A 77 6.31 -17.70 12.59
C GLU A 77 6.74 -18.59 11.40
N SER A 78 7.98 -19.11 11.39
CA SER A 78 8.54 -19.90 10.28
C SER A 78 8.11 -21.38 10.25
N SER A 79 6.89 -21.72 10.67
CA SER A 79 6.34 -23.07 10.47
C SER A 79 4.81 -23.05 10.40
N GLY A 80 4.27 -22.91 9.18
CA GLY A 80 2.93 -23.42 8.88
C GLY A 80 1.93 -22.51 8.15
N SER A 81 2.24 -21.24 7.88
CA SER A 81 1.37 -20.40 7.06
C SER A 81 2.19 -19.63 6.04
N ARG A 82 2.36 -20.24 4.87
CA ARG A 82 2.77 -19.56 3.65
C ARG A 82 1.59 -18.71 3.18
N SER A 83 1.25 -17.70 3.98
CA SER A 83 0.24 -16.71 3.64
C SER A 83 0.82 -15.76 2.59
N LEU A 84 -0.04 -15.36 1.67
CA LEU A 84 0.19 -14.54 0.48
C LEU A 84 0.60 -13.09 0.80
N LEU A 85 1.37 -12.87 1.87
CA LEU A 85 1.75 -11.55 2.41
C LEU A 85 3.24 -11.21 2.20
N ASP A 86 4.02 -12.11 1.61
CA ASP A 86 5.45 -11.90 1.28
C ASP A 86 5.68 -10.93 0.09
N ASP A 87 4.62 -10.46 -0.57
CA ASP A 87 4.68 -9.40 -1.59
C ASP A 87 4.68 -7.98 -1.00
N ALA A 88 4.57 -7.83 0.31
CA ALA A 88 4.70 -6.53 0.99
C ALA A 88 6.17 -6.20 1.32
N LYS A 89 7.09 -6.28 0.34
CA LYS A 89 8.36 -5.53 0.44
C LYS A 89 8.01 -4.05 0.47
N GLY A 90 8.16 -3.40 1.62
CA GLY A 90 7.90 -1.98 1.82
C GLY A 90 8.46 -1.15 0.68
N LEU A 91 7.69 -0.18 0.19
CA LEU A 91 8.09 0.71 -0.90
C LEU A 91 9.35 1.53 -0.57
N ASP A 92 9.61 1.70 0.71
CA ASP A 92 10.74 2.33 1.37
C ASP A 92 11.99 1.44 1.49
N GLU A 93 11.88 0.14 1.20
CA GLU A 93 13.03 -0.76 1.14
C GLU A 93 13.53 -0.95 -0.30
N GLY A 94 14.85 -0.92 -0.48
CA GLY A 94 15.46 -1.16 -1.78
C GLY A 94 16.95 -0.86 -1.81
N VAL A 95 17.48 -0.71 -3.02
CA VAL A 95 18.89 -0.39 -3.24
C VAL A 95 19.02 1.11 -3.44
N CYS A 96 19.96 1.75 -2.74
CA CYS A 96 20.28 3.14 -2.96
C CYS A 96 20.82 3.35 -4.39
N SER A 97 20.28 4.34 -5.10
CA SER A 97 20.68 4.65 -6.47
C SER A 97 22.13 5.14 -6.61
N GLU A 98 22.76 5.59 -5.51
CA GLU A 98 24.13 6.10 -5.51
C GLU A 98 25.15 5.08 -5.01
N CYS A 99 25.02 4.64 -3.75
CA CYS A 99 26.01 3.73 -3.17
C CYS A 99 25.72 2.25 -3.46
N THR A 100 24.59 1.93 -4.10
CA THR A 100 24.13 0.56 -4.42
C THR A 100 23.93 -0.36 -3.20
N LEU A 101 24.03 0.19 -1.99
CA LEU A 101 23.76 -0.55 -0.76
C LEU A 101 22.26 -0.69 -0.53
N ARG A 102 21.86 -1.83 0.01
CA ARG A 102 20.46 -2.08 0.41
C ARG A 102 20.14 -1.24 1.64
N SER A 103 19.04 -0.48 1.57
CA SER A 103 18.49 0.31 2.65
C SER A 103 17.04 -0.09 2.90
N ARG A 104 16.61 -0.08 4.16
CA ARG A 104 15.21 -0.24 4.55
C ARG A 104 14.44 1.08 4.55
N LYS A 105 15.13 2.21 4.38
CA LYS A 105 14.56 3.56 4.46
C LYS A 105 15.15 4.47 3.40
N LEU A 106 14.62 4.30 2.19
CA LEU A 106 14.96 5.13 1.05
C LEU A 106 14.30 6.51 1.13
N ARG A 107 15.04 7.51 0.65
CA ARG A 107 14.65 8.92 0.58
C ARG A 107 14.72 9.40 -0.87
N LEU A 108 13.90 10.38 -1.21
CA LEU A 108 14.03 11.14 -2.44
C LEU A 108 14.58 12.53 -2.12
N CYS A 109 15.59 12.94 -2.86
CA CYS A 109 15.98 14.34 -2.93
C CYS A 109 14.92 15.10 -3.74
N VAL A 110 14.23 16.06 -3.12
CA VAL A 110 13.11 16.78 -3.74
C VAL A 110 13.58 17.55 -4.97
N THR A 111 14.70 18.27 -4.86
CA THR A 111 15.28 19.03 -5.98
C THR A 111 15.63 18.14 -7.16
N CYS A 112 16.35 17.05 -6.92
CA CYS A 112 16.75 16.12 -7.96
C CYS A 112 15.56 15.36 -8.55
N ALA A 113 14.59 14.98 -7.72
CA ALA A 113 13.40 14.27 -8.15
C ALA A 113 12.46 15.14 -8.99
N VAL A 114 12.38 16.45 -8.72
CA VAL A 114 11.65 17.39 -9.59
C VAL A 114 12.35 17.51 -10.94
N ASN A 115 13.68 17.69 -10.95
CA ASN A 115 14.45 17.79 -12.20
C ASN A 115 14.39 16.51 -13.04
N ALA A 116 14.34 15.34 -12.40
CA ALA A 116 14.18 14.04 -13.06
C ALA A 116 12.71 13.73 -13.47
N GLY A 117 11.78 14.65 -13.21
CA GLY A 117 10.34 14.47 -13.50
C GLY A 117 9.71 13.32 -12.72
N VAL A 118 10.23 13.02 -11.53
CA VAL A 118 9.69 12.03 -10.58
C VAL A 118 8.65 12.69 -9.68
N LEU A 119 8.90 13.93 -9.26
CA LEU A 119 7.98 14.74 -8.47
C LEU A 119 7.49 15.94 -9.27
N LYS A 120 6.28 16.40 -8.95
CA LYS A 120 5.73 17.69 -9.40
C LYS A 120 5.13 18.45 -8.22
N HIS A 121 5.08 19.76 -8.33
CA HIS A 121 4.39 20.61 -7.36
C HIS A 121 2.88 20.54 -7.63
N ASP A 122 2.09 20.25 -6.60
CA ASP A 122 0.63 20.36 -6.64
C ASP A 122 0.22 21.72 -6.08
N ASP A 123 -0.18 22.63 -6.96
CA ASP A 123 -0.56 24.00 -6.58
C ASP A 123 -1.80 24.06 -5.67
N ASN A 124 -2.65 23.03 -5.70
CA ASN A 124 -3.84 22.97 -4.85
C ASN A 124 -3.49 22.60 -3.41
N LYS A 125 -2.52 21.70 -3.22
CA LYS A 125 -2.11 21.20 -1.90
C LYS A 125 -0.85 21.89 -1.34
N LYS A 126 -0.14 22.67 -2.16
CA LYS A 126 1.17 23.29 -1.83
C LYS A 126 2.20 22.25 -1.38
N GLU A 127 2.16 21.06 -1.99
CA GLU A 127 3.00 19.92 -1.64
C GLU A 127 3.61 19.28 -2.90
N PHE A 128 4.71 18.54 -2.72
CA PHE A 128 5.31 17.75 -3.79
C PHE A 128 4.65 16.38 -3.86
N VAL A 129 4.11 16.04 -5.02
CA VAL A 129 3.44 14.77 -5.28
C VAL A 129 4.15 14.00 -6.38
N LEU A 130 3.95 12.68 -6.41
CA LEU A 130 4.46 11.83 -7.48
C LEU A 130 3.92 12.31 -8.84
N ASN A 131 4.80 12.47 -9.82
CA ASN A 131 4.39 12.73 -11.19
C ASN A 131 3.91 11.43 -11.83
N VAL A 132 2.60 11.18 -11.76
CA VAL A 132 1.94 10.06 -12.43
C VAL A 132 1.50 10.50 -13.82
N GLU A 133 2.12 9.92 -14.85
CA GLU A 133 1.73 10.07 -16.24
C GLU A 133 0.81 8.90 -16.64
N ASN A 134 -0.23 9.16 -17.45
CA ASN A 134 -1.16 8.14 -17.96
C ASN A 134 -1.84 7.24 -16.90
N ASN A 135 -2.02 7.74 -15.67
CA ASN A 135 -2.55 6.98 -14.53
C ASN A 135 -1.75 5.72 -14.16
N ASP A 136 -0.49 5.59 -14.62
CA ASP A 136 0.37 4.46 -14.27
C ASP A 136 1.13 4.72 -12.97
N ILE A 137 0.45 4.42 -11.86
CA ILE A 137 0.99 4.61 -10.50
C ILE A 137 2.20 3.70 -10.27
N GLU A 138 2.18 2.47 -10.79
CA GLU A 138 3.25 1.50 -10.59
C GLU A 138 4.53 1.97 -11.29
N ALA A 139 4.45 2.40 -12.56
CA ALA A 139 5.60 2.93 -13.28
C ALA A 139 6.19 4.17 -12.58
N ALA A 140 5.33 5.07 -12.09
CA ALA A 140 5.78 6.25 -11.36
C ALA A 140 6.45 5.89 -10.02
N LEU A 141 5.95 4.89 -9.31
CA LEU A 141 6.54 4.37 -8.07
C LEU A 141 7.89 3.68 -8.33
N GLN A 142 8.01 2.90 -9.39
CA GLN A 142 9.27 2.28 -9.79
C GLN A 142 10.30 3.35 -10.20
N LYS A 143 9.87 4.40 -10.90
CA LYS A 143 10.72 5.54 -11.23
C LYS A 143 11.20 6.26 -9.97
N ALA A 144 10.33 6.43 -8.98
CA ALA A 144 10.69 6.97 -7.67
C ALA A 144 11.72 6.08 -6.94
N LYS A 145 11.49 4.77 -6.86
CA LYS A 145 12.45 3.81 -6.26
C LYS A 145 13.83 3.88 -6.91
N LYS A 146 13.90 3.96 -8.24
CA LYS A 146 15.17 4.06 -8.98
C LYS A 146 15.96 5.34 -8.70
N ASN A 147 15.30 6.39 -8.23
CA ASN A 147 15.92 7.68 -7.89
C ASN A 147 16.11 7.85 -6.37
N ALA A 148 15.82 6.81 -5.59
CA ALA A 148 15.83 6.91 -4.15
C ALA A 148 17.21 6.55 -3.57
N ILE A 149 17.60 7.33 -2.57
CA ILE A 149 18.91 7.29 -1.92
C ILE A 149 18.79 6.84 -0.46
N CYS A 150 19.86 6.28 0.11
CA CYS A 150 19.90 5.98 1.54
C CYS A 150 20.09 7.27 2.36
N GLY A 151 20.01 7.15 3.70
CA GLY A 151 20.26 8.28 4.61
C GLY A 151 21.67 8.84 4.49
N ASP A 152 22.67 7.97 4.36
CA ASP A 152 24.07 8.36 4.30
C ASP A 152 24.35 9.17 3.02
N CYS A 153 23.86 8.71 1.86
CA CYS A 153 23.96 9.48 0.60
C CYS A 153 23.19 10.80 0.62
N ALA A 154 22.10 10.88 1.39
CA ALA A 154 21.32 12.11 1.54
C ALA A 154 21.99 13.17 2.42
N LEU A 155 22.85 12.75 3.36
CA LEU A 155 23.47 13.63 4.36
C LEU A 155 24.96 13.90 4.07
N ASP A 156 25.67 12.86 3.63
CA ASP A 156 27.13 12.87 3.42
C ASP A 156 27.52 12.88 1.92
N GLY A 157 26.53 12.80 1.03
CA GLY A 157 26.75 12.83 -0.41
C GLY A 157 27.02 14.25 -0.92
N VAL A 158 28.15 14.46 -1.58
CA VAL A 158 28.55 15.74 -2.20
C VAL A 158 27.49 16.24 -3.21
N LEU A 159 26.71 15.33 -3.80
CA LEU A 159 25.68 15.63 -4.80
C LEU A 159 24.35 16.14 -4.21
N HIS A 160 24.16 16.02 -2.90
CA HIS A 160 22.90 16.31 -2.22
C HIS A 160 23.05 17.25 -1.03
N GLU A 161 24.24 17.82 -0.82
CA GLU A 161 24.49 18.82 0.20
C GLU A 161 23.55 20.02 0.05
N GLY A 162 22.79 20.33 1.11
CA GLY A 162 21.81 21.43 1.13
C GLY A 162 20.50 21.16 0.39
N HIS A 163 20.30 19.99 -0.23
CA HIS A 163 19.03 19.65 -0.85
C HIS A 163 18.00 19.13 0.18
N LYS A 164 16.73 19.51 -0.01
CA LYS A 164 15.62 18.98 0.79
C LYS A 164 15.37 17.53 0.41
N THR A 165 15.23 16.64 1.39
CA THR A 165 14.88 15.23 1.16
C THR A 165 13.55 14.86 1.83
N MET A 166 12.89 13.84 1.31
CA MET A 166 11.66 13.28 1.88
C MET A 166 11.72 11.75 1.85
N GLN A 167 11.10 11.09 2.83
CA GLN A 167 11.04 9.63 2.85
C GLN A 167 10.09 9.10 1.79
N LEU A 168 10.47 8.00 1.14
CA LEU A 168 9.64 7.38 0.11
C LEU A 168 8.29 6.88 0.68
N ALA A 169 8.26 6.51 1.96
CA ALA A 169 7.04 6.15 2.70
C ALA A 169 5.99 7.29 2.76
N VAL A 170 6.41 8.56 2.77
CA VAL A 170 5.48 9.72 2.83
C VAL A 170 4.66 9.83 1.55
N LEU A 171 5.26 9.46 0.40
CA LEU A 171 4.55 9.42 -0.87
C LEU A 171 3.54 8.26 -0.93
N LYS A 172 3.82 7.15 -0.23
CA LYS A 172 2.88 6.02 -0.11
C LYS A 172 1.59 6.44 0.58
N ASN A 173 1.69 7.13 1.71
CA ASN A 173 0.50 7.60 2.44
C ASN A 173 -0.32 8.60 1.61
N SER A 174 0.35 9.44 0.83
CA SER A 174 -0.30 10.38 -0.10
C SER A 174 -0.99 9.68 -1.30
N LEU A 175 -0.61 8.43 -1.60
CA LEU A 175 -1.23 7.57 -2.61
C LEU A 175 -2.34 6.69 -1.99
N GLU A 176 -2.24 6.31 -0.72
CA GLU A 176 -3.29 5.59 0.03
C GLU A 176 -4.55 6.48 0.21
N ASP A 177 -4.39 7.80 0.29
CA ASP A 177 -5.50 8.77 0.18
C ASP A 177 -6.09 8.89 -1.25
N ARG A 178 -5.50 8.22 -2.25
CA ARG A 178 -6.05 8.11 -3.63
C ARG A 178 -6.86 6.84 -3.86
N VAL A 179 -7.39 6.20 -2.82
CA VAL A 179 -8.48 5.22 -2.99
C VAL A 179 -9.78 5.99 -3.21
N PRO A 180 -10.03 6.47 -4.44
CA PRO A 180 -11.24 5.99 -5.14
C PRO A 180 -11.13 5.91 -6.68
N ALA A 181 -10.04 6.33 -7.33
CA ALA A 181 -10.02 6.37 -8.81
C ALA A 181 -10.02 4.96 -9.44
N THR A 182 -9.23 4.03 -8.89
CA THR A 182 -9.10 2.67 -9.44
C THR A 182 -10.31 1.78 -9.18
N VAL A 183 -11.02 1.98 -8.06
CA VAL A 183 -12.27 1.26 -7.75
C VAL A 183 -13.40 1.82 -8.59
N GLU A 184 -13.55 3.14 -8.66
CA GLU A 184 -14.59 3.78 -9.46
C GLU A 184 -14.41 3.46 -10.96
N ASP A 185 -13.18 3.46 -11.47
CA ASP A 185 -12.88 3.07 -12.85
C ASP A 185 -13.20 1.59 -13.11
N LYS A 186 -12.91 0.70 -12.15
CA LYS A 186 -13.29 -0.71 -12.24
C LYS A 186 -14.81 -0.89 -12.23
N MET A 187 -15.53 -0.15 -11.38
CA MET A 187 -17.00 -0.16 -11.35
C MET A 187 -17.61 0.34 -12.66
N LYS A 188 -17.08 1.44 -13.23
CA LYS A 188 -17.49 1.94 -14.55
C LYS A 188 -17.22 0.94 -15.66
N ASN A 189 -16.10 0.22 -15.62
CA ASN A 189 -15.81 -0.84 -16.58
C ASN A 189 -16.76 -2.03 -16.44
N MET A 190 -17.12 -2.41 -15.20
CA MET A 190 -18.13 -3.45 -14.96
C MET A 190 -19.50 -3.04 -15.51
N GLU A 191 -19.92 -1.80 -15.29
CA GLU A 191 -21.17 -1.26 -15.82
C GLU A 191 -21.20 -1.29 -17.35
N LYS A 192 -20.13 -0.84 -18.00
CA LYS A 192 -19.98 -0.91 -19.46
C LYS A 192 -20.06 -2.35 -19.99
N ASN A 193 -19.41 -3.29 -19.30
CA ASN A 193 -19.43 -4.70 -19.68
C ASN A 193 -20.83 -5.30 -19.52
N ALA A 194 -21.53 -4.98 -18.43
CA ALA A 194 -22.90 -5.42 -18.20
C ALA A 194 -23.83 -4.88 -19.31
N GLN A 195 -23.72 -3.60 -19.65
CA GLN A 195 -24.49 -3.01 -20.74
C GLN A 195 -24.23 -3.72 -22.08
N LYS A 196 -22.96 -3.98 -22.40
CA LYS A 196 -22.59 -4.70 -23.62
C LYS A 196 -23.22 -6.09 -23.70
N VAL A 197 -23.23 -6.83 -22.57
CA VAL A 197 -23.88 -8.15 -22.50
C VAL A 197 -25.39 -8.03 -22.72
N CYS A 198 -26.04 -7.02 -22.13
CA CYS A 198 -27.46 -6.75 -22.38
C CYS A 198 -27.75 -6.44 -23.85
N ASP A 199 -26.91 -5.63 -24.50
CA ASP A 199 -27.05 -5.28 -25.91
C ASP A 199 -26.85 -6.52 -26.81
N GLU A 200 -25.88 -7.37 -26.50
CA GLU A 200 -25.63 -8.63 -27.21
C GLU A 200 -26.80 -9.61 -27.07
N LEU A 201 -27.36 -9.76 -25.86
CA LEU A 201 -28.54 -10.60 -25.62
C LEU A 201 -29.76 -10.05 -26.36
N GLN A 202 -30.02 -8.74 -26.29
CA GLN A 202 -31.13 -8.10 -26.98
C GLN A 202 -31.03 -8.29 -28.48
N LYS A 203 -29.83 -8.11 -29.05
CA LYS A 203 -29.57 -8.38 -30.46
C LYS A 203 -29.85 -9.84 -30.81
N GLY A 204 -29.32 -10.78 -30.03
CA GLY A 204 -29.54 -12.22 -30.23
C GLY A 204 -31.02 -12.59 -30.22
N PHE A 205 -31.79 -12.10 -29.25
CA PHE A 205 -33.24 -12.33 -29.21
C PHE A 205 -33.96 -11.74 -30.42
N ASN A 206 -33.63 -10.52 -30.83
CA ASN A 206 -34.24 -9.90 -32.01
C ASN A 206 -33.94 -10.69 -33.29
N GLU A 207 -32.72 -11.19 -33.45
CA GLU A 207 -32.33 -12.03 -34.60
C GLU A 207 -33.07 -13.38 -34.59
N ALA A 208 -33.18 -14.03 -33.43
CA ALA A 208 -33.91 -15.29 -33.29
C ALA A 208 -35.41 -15.12 -33.57
N ILE A 209 -36.04 -14.07 -33.01
CA ILE A 209 -37.45 -13.75 -33.24
C ILE A 209 -37.69 -13.37 -34.71
N GLY A 210 -36.81 -12.58 -35.31
CA GLY A 210 -36.89 -12.21 -36.73
C GLY A 210 -36.80 -13.44 -37.64
N SER A 211 -35.88 -14.35 -37.33
CA SER A 211 -35.71 -15.61 -38.05
C SER A 211 -36.93 -16.51 -37.93
N LEU A 212 -37.50 -16.65 -36.72
CA LEU A 212 -38.75 -17.36 -36.48
C LEU A 212 -39.92 -16.76 -37.26
N LYS A 213 -40.07 -15.43 -37.23
CA LYS A 213 -41.13 -14.74 -37.96
C LYS A 213 -41.03 -14.98 -39.45
N ASN A 214 -39.82 -14.87 -40.01
CA ASN A 214 -39.59 -15.13 -41.43
C ASN A 214 -39.89 -16.60 -41.79
N TYR A 215 -39.44 -17.54 -40.95
CA TYR A 215 -39.74 -18.96 -41.10
C TYR A 215 -41.25 -19.22 -41.17
N PHE A 216 -42.04 -18.68 -40.23
CA PHE A 216 -43.48 -18.88 -40.22
C PHE A 216 -44.20 -18.20 -41.38
N GLN A 217 -43.72 -17.04 -41.85
CA GLN A 217 -44.28 -16.36 -43.02
C GLN A 217 -44.09 -17.17 -44.31
N GLN A 218 -42.97 -17.87 -44.44
CA GLN A 218 -42.63 -18.63 -45.65
C GLN A 218 -42.93 -20.13 -45.52
N TYR A 219 -43.39 -20.59 -44.35
CA TYR A 219 -43.50 -22.00 -44.01
C TYR A 219 -44.29 -22.84 -45.03
N THR A 220 -45.40 -22.29 -45.53
CA THR A 220 -46.28 -22.96 -46.50
C THR A 220 -45.68 -23.00 -47.91
N ALA A 221 -44.74 -22.10 -48.22
CA ALA A 221 -44.10 -21.99 -49.52
C ALA A 221 -42.75 -22.75 -49.60
N LEU A 222 -42.10 -22.98 -48.45
CA LEU A 222 -40.80 -23.63 -48.40
C LEU A 222 -40.89 -25.16 -48.59
N PRO A 223 -40.01 -25.78 -49.39
CA PRO A 223 -39.85 -27.23 -49.43
C PRO A 223 -39.28 -27.76 -48.10
N SER A 224 -39.53 -29.05 -47.83
CA SER A 224 -39.25 -29.69 -46.53
C SER A 224 -37.79 -29.58 -46.07
N ASN A 225 -36.84 -29.69 -47.00
CA ASN A 225 -35.41 -29.55 -46.76
C ASN A 225 -35.03 -28.14 -46.27
N GLU A 226 -35.58 -27.09 -46.90
CA GLU A 226 -35.31 -25.70 -46.52
C GLU A 226 -35.95 -25.34 -45.16
N ARG A 227 -37.13 -25.88 -44.85
CA ARG A 227 -37.74 -25.72 -43.53
C ARG A 227 -36.84 -26.26 -42.42
N LYS A 228 -36.23 -27.43 -42.63
CA LYS A 228 -35.31 -28.04 -41.67
C LYS A 228 -34.06 -27.17 -41.46
N ILE A 229 -33.49 -26.62 -42.54
CA ILE A 229 -32.33 -25.72 -42.45
C ILE A 229 -32.67 -24.46 -41.66
N HIS A 230 -33.82 -23.82 -41.95
CA HIS A 230 -34.26 -22.64 -41.22
C HIS A 230 -34.48 -22.90 -39.73
N PHE A 231 -35.11 -24.04 -39.39
CA PHE A 231 -35.35 -24.40 -37.99
C PHE A 231 -34.03 -24.65 -37.24
N ASN A 232 -33.08 -25.37 -37.84
CA ASN A 232 -31.75 -25.58 -37.24
C ASN A 232 -31.01 -24.25 -37.01
N ASN A 233 -31.14 -23.27 -37.90
CA ASN A 233 -30.53 -21.95 -37.72
C ASN A 233 -31.14 -21.18 -36.53
N VAL A 234 -32.46 -21.30 -36.34
CA VAL A 234 -33.15 -20.73 -35.17
C VAL A 234 -32.67 -21.41 -33.90
N GLU A 235 -32.61 -22.74 -33.89
CA GLU A 235 -32.14 -23.54 -32.75
C GLU A 235 -30.72 -23.14 -32.35
N ALA A 236 -29.79 -23.07 -33.31
CA ALA A 236 -28.42 -22.62 -33.07
C ALA A 236 -28.34 -21.17 -32.55
N SER A 237 -29.28 -20.31 -32.93
CA SER A 237 -29.35 -18.94 -32.42
C SER A 237 -29.84 -18.90 -30.96
N ILE A 238 -30.84 -19.73 -30.62
CA ILE A 238 -31.35 -19.87 -29.25
C ILE A 238 -30.27 -20.48 -28.34
N GLU A 239 -29.52 -21.46 -28.83
CA GLU A 239 -28.42 -22.09 -28.09
C GLU A 239 -27.35 -21.08 -27.71
N LYS A 240 -26.93 -20.21 -28.65
CA LYS A 240 -25.98 -19.11 -28.36
C LYS A 240 -26.49 -18.16 -27.28
N ILE A 241 -27.77 -17.79 -27.33
CA ILE A 241 -28.39 -16.93 -26.29
C ILE A 241 -28.31 -17.62 -24.93
N ASN A 242 -28.63 -18.92 -24.89
CA ASN A 242 -28.61 -19.70 -23.66
C ASN A 242 -27.19 -19.81 -23.07
N ASP A 243 -26.17 -19.99 -23.91
CA ASP A 243 -24.77 -19.98 -23.48
C ASP A 243 -24.37 -18.65 -22.85
N THR A 244 -24.70 -17.53 -23.51
CA THR A 244 -24.44 -16.19 -22.97
C THR A 244 -25.17 -15.96 -21.63
N MET A 245 -26.41 -16.42 -21.50
CA MET A 245 -27.15 -16.33 -20.23
C MET A 245 -26.52 -17.17 -19.12
N SER A 246 -26.03 -18.37 -19.44
CA SER A 246 -25.37 -19.26 -18.49
C SER A 246 -24.09 -18.62 -17.92
N LEU A 247 -23.24 -18.06 -18.80
CA LEU A 247 -22.04 -17.34 -18.41
C LEU A 247 -22.35 -16.12 -17.55
N THR A 248 -23.40 -15.36 -17.92
CA THR A 248 -23.85 -14.19 -17.15
C THR A 248 -24.29 -14.59 -15.73
N LYS A 249 -25.03 -15.70 -15.61
CA LYS A 249 -25.47 -16.23 -14.31
C LYS A 249 -24.31 -16.65 -13.42
N ASP A 250 -23.27 -17.27 -13.98
CA ASP A 250 -22.05 -17.61 -13.23
C ASP A 250 -21.31 -16.36 -12.75
N ALA A 251 -21.17 -15.35 -13.62
CA ALA A 251 -20.54 -14.09 -13.27
C ALA A 251 -21.28 -13.37 -12.12
N VAL A 252 -22.62 -13.32 -12.17
CA VAL A 252 -23.44 -12.72 -11.09
C VAL A 252 -23.21 -13.43 -9.75
N LYS A 253 -23.18 -14.76 -9.73
CA LYS A 253 -22.89 -15.52 -8.49
C LYS A 253 -21.52 -15.18 -7.91
N ARG A 254 -20.49 -15.05 -8.75
CA ARG A 254 -19.14 -14.67 -8.29
C ARG A 254 -19.14 -13.26 -7.70
N LEU A 255 -19.91 -12.33 -8.28
CA LEU A 255 -20.05 -10.98 -7.74
C LEU A 255 -20.80 -10.96 -6.40
N GLU A 256 -21.84 -11.78 -6.24
CA GLU A 256 -22.52 -11.91 -4.95
C GLU A 256 -21.59 -12.43 -3.85
N ILE A 257 -20.76 -13.44 -4.15
CA ILE A 257 -19.75 -13.96 -3.22
C ILE A 257 -18.77 -12.86 -2.82
N LEU A 258 -18.21 -12.15 -3.80
CA LEU A 258 -17.28 -11.05 -3.55
C LEU A 258 -17.91 -9.93 -2.72
N ASN A 259 -19.18 -9.60 -2.97
CA ASN A 259 -19.89 -8.58 -2.21
C ASN A 259 -20.07 -8.98 -0.73
N ASN A 260 -20.35 -10.27 -0.47
CA ASN A 260 -20.46 -10.79 0.88
C ASN A 260 -19.10 -10.73 1.61
N GLU A 261 -18.02 -11.14 0.96
CA GLU A 261 -16.65 -11.03 1.50
C GLU A 261 -16.29 -9.57 1.83
N PHE A 262 -16.72 -8.63 0.99
CA PHE A 262 -16.49 -7.20 1.22
C PHE A 262 -17.26 -6.68 2.44
N HIS A 263 -18.51 -7.12 2.65
CA HIS A 263 -19.28 -6.80 3.85
C HIS A 263 -18.63 -7.35 5.12
N GLU A 264 -18.22 -8.62 5.11
CA GLU A 264 -17.52 -9.22 6.25
C GLU A 264 -16.23 -8.45 6.59
N SER A 265 -15.44 -8.11 5.57
CA SER A 265 -14.22 -7.32 5.72
C SER A 265 -14.51 -5.93 6.30
N ALA A 266 -15.56 -5.26 5.83
CA ALA A 266 -15.97 -3.95 6.33
C ALA A 266 -16.39 -4.00 7.80
N ASP A 267 -17.09 -5.05 8.22
CA ASP A 267 -17.49 -5.25 9.62
C ASP A 267 -16.30 -5.49 10.54
N ILE A 268 -15.30 -6.26 10.09
CA ILE A 268 -14.03 -6.45 10.80
C ILE A 268 -13.32 -5.10 10.98
N VAL A 269 -13.18 -4.33 9.90
CA VAL A 269 -12.54 -2.99 9.95
C VAL A 269 -13.28 -2.07 10.93
N LYS A 270 -14.61 -2.05 10.90
CA LYS A 270 -15.44 -1.25 11.80
C LYS A 270 -15.25 -1.66 13.26
N THR A 271 -15.17 -2.95 13.53
CA THR A 271 -14.96 -3.49 14.87
C THR A 271 -13.56 -3.13 15.39
N ASN A 272 -12.54 -3.30 14.56
CA ASN A 272 -11.16 -2.96 14.90
C ASN A 272 -11.00 -1.44 15.10
N SER A 273 -11.63 -0.62 14.25
CA SER A 273 -11.63 0.83 14.39
C SER A 273 -12.23 1.27 15.74
N LYS A 274 -13.34 0.67 16.19
CA LYS A 274 -13.90 0.90 17.52
C LYS A 274 -12.93 0.49 18.64
N ALA A 275 -12.29 -0.67 18.51
CA ALA A 275 -11.33 -1.15 19.50
C ALA A 275 -10.11 -0.22 19.62
N VAL A 276 -9.56 0.21 18.48
CA VAL A 276 -8.46 1.18 18.41
C VAL A 276 -8.88 2.53 19.00
N THR A 277 -10.07 3.02 18.67
CA THR A 277 -10.60 4.28 19.22
C THR A 277 -10.77 4.19 20.75
N LYS A 278 -11.28 3.06 21.26
CA LYS A 278 -11.43 2.82 22.69
C LYS A 278 -10.08 2.77 23.39
N ALA A 279 -9.10 2.05 22.83
CA ALA A 279 -7.75 1.99 23.36
C ALA A 279 -7.10 3.38 23.36
N ALA A 280 -7.18 4.13 22.26
CA ALA A 280 -6.67 5.49 22.15
C ALA A 280 -7.31 6.44 23.19
N THR A 281 -8.61 6.31 23.43
CA THR A 281 -9.32 7.09 24.46
C THR A 281 -8.84 6.71 25.86
N MET A 282 -8.67 5.42 26.16
CA MET A 282 -8.15 4.97 27.46
C MET A 282 -6.73 5.50 27.71
N PHE A 283 -5.84 5.42 26.72
CA PHE A 283 -4.49 5.99 26.81
C PHE A 283 -4.50 7.51 26.99
N ALA A 284 -5.43 8.23 26.36
CA ALA A 284 -5.57 9.67 26.54
C ALA A 284 -6.12 10.08 27.92
N THR A 285 -6.82 9.18 28.61
CA THR A 285 -7.41 9.42 29.94
C THR A 285 -6.56 8.91 31.11
N MET A 286 -5.49 8.15 30.86
CA MET A 286 -4.58 7.70 31.92
C MET A 286 -3.60 8.82 32.30
N ASP A 287 -3.55 9.12 33.60
CA ASP A 287 -2.66 10.12 34.18
C ASP A 287 -1.18 9.69 33.97
N PRO A 288 -0.27 10.55 33.46
CA PRO A 288 1.09 10.17 33.08
C PRO A 288 1.96 9.57 34.20
N VAL A 289 1.52 9.72 35.46
CA VAL A 289 2.32 9.41 36.66
C VAL A 289 2.18 7.95 37.12
N LEU A 290 1.13 7.22 36.70
CA LEU A 290 0.87 5.86 37.23
C LEU A 290 1.53 4.71 36.44
N VAL A 291 2.17 4.98 35.30
CA VAL A 291 2.82 3.92 34.50
C VAL A 291 4.23 3.56 35.01
N ALA A 292 4.80 4.36 35.93
CA ALA A 292 6.13 4.12 36.50
C ALA A 292 6.11 3.32 37.82
N GLY A 293 4.95 2.85 38.28
CA GLY A 293 4.75 2.34 39.65
C GLY A 293 4.21 0.93 39.78
N LEU A 294 4.53 0.02 38.86
CA LEU A 294 4.26 -1.42 39.00
C LEU A 294 5.39 -2.24 38.36
N VAL A 295 6.57 -2.17 38.96
CA VAL A 295 7.58 -3.25 38.95
C VAL A 295 8.11 -3.37 40.38
#